data_AF-A0AAU0KQZ9-F1
#
_entry.id   AF-A0AAU0KQZ9-F1
#
_cell.length_a   1.000
_cell.length_b   1.000
_cell.length_c   1.000
_cell.angle_alpha   90.00
_cell.angle_beta   90.00
_cell.angle_gamma   90.00
#
_symmetry.space_group_name_H-M   'P 1'
#
loop_
_entity.id
_entity.type
_entity.pdbx_description
1 polymer ?
#
loop_
_entity_poly.entity_id
_entity_poly.type
_entity_poly.pdbx_seq_one_letter_code
_entity_poly.pdbx_strand_id
1 'polypeptide(L)'
;MSKGINIQRDGPNLIKSSSKIFGSIKENQTIDGLNADQTRALAIVVSARESTNNKRIVNQSGYLGLFQFGAEALANVGLIKKANVKRLLEKYPEGKGLYTKKNGVPSPHEQFLRDDSNWILPGGMNAYLSDVGVQYKAFIDNTNSNIKMGMRVDKTYKKTKNGRVVDKEFSPALNKNSSAAKIAGFAMSSHMKPLGAVKYYALGIDDEDGNNTSVSSYAKLGEQAVTILAPNLEGYQGENHSSSFNNDKNNIEEPLLLKLQNEVKEQRGIGQPLPLTQEVKDKYKDTGYKYGANGQIINGKIYYDCSHLTHAVGKNLGYDVPYENSTALAKSKYYEKVDPENVRPGDFAVWPGQHVGIVETPIDPNTKIGHFYSTRGPDKVTGEQRGPASVEFGPNAVYWNKSPEYRRVKTEFLDKNLQKNTAATQQKPTSSKAPAAARAAKSNSSVAKVAKPDPQKVLAESVARRAVAAVNWAQSKLKQYAPNLALMSKELASRQPEDFRSAKGCCCCCSAGNAASTVINQNTSITLNSACKDHQELGKIVANAQDKANRDTVRKLTPRTS
;
A
#
# COMPACT_ATOMS: atom_id res chain seq x y z
N MET A 1 -3.47 19.61 -17.15
CA MET A 1 -4.94 19.57 -16.98
C MET A 1 -5.34 18.14 -16.73
N SER A 2 -5.90 17.83 -15.56
CA SER A 2 -6.53 16.53 -15.30
C SER A 2 -8.03 16.75 -15.25
N LYS A 3 -8.80 16.10 -16.14
CA LYS A 3 -10.25 16.04 -16.02
C LYS A 3 -10.58 15.26 -14.75
N GLY A 4 -11.54 15.73 -13.97
CA GLY A 4 -12.09 14.95 -12.85
C GLY A 4 -12.63 13.62 -13.38
N ILE A 5 -12.01 12.51 -12.96
CA ILE A 5 -12.49 11.16 -13.24
C ILE A 5 -13.58 10.82 -12.22
N ASN A 6 -14.74 10.39 -12.72
CA ASN A 6 -15.77 9.78 -11.89
C ASN A 6 -15.86 8.29 -12.26
N ILE A 7 -15.27 7.41 -11.46
CA ILE A 7 -15.20 5.96 -11.78
C ILE A 7 -16.57 5.32 -11.95
N GLN A 8 -17.60 5.78 -11.22
CA GLN A 8 -18.96 5.23 -11.35
C GLN A 8 -19.55 5.51 -12.73
N ARG A 9 -19.30 6.70 -13.27
CA ARG A 9 -19.81 7.12 -14.59
C ARG A 9 -18.87 6.67 -15.72
N ASP A 10 -17.58 6.84 -15.52
CA ASP A 10 -16.55 6.74 -16.56
C ASP A 10 -15.95 5.33 -16.65
N GLY A 11 -16.23 4.45 -15.67
CA GLY A 11 -15.67 3.10 -15.54
C GLY A 11 -15.65 2.26 -16.82
N PRO A 12 -16.79 2.07 -17.52
CA PRO A 12 -16.81 1.31 -18.77
C PRO A 12 -15.88 1.87 -19.86
N ASN A 13 -15.80 3.21 -19.98
CA ASN A 13 -14.92 3.87 -20.95
C ASN A 13 -13.45 3.77 -20.54
N LEU A 14 -13.15 3.83 -19.24
CA LEU A 14 -11.80 3.62 -18.70
C LEU A 14 -11.31 2.20 -19.01
N ILE A 15 -12.12 1.18 -18.75
CA ILE A 15 -11.80 -0.23 -19.07
C ILE A 15 -11.57 -0.39 -20.58
N LYS A 16 -12.51 0.09 -21.41
CA LYS A 16 -12.39 -0.03 -22.87
C LYS A 16 -11.14 0.65 -23.41
N SER A 17 -10.86 1.89 -23.03
CA SER A 17 -9.69 2.63 -23.53
C SER A 17 -8.37 2.03 -23.06
N SER A 18 -8.32 1.53 -21.83
CA SER A 18 -7.11 0.93 -21.26
C SER A 18 -6.82 -0.49 -21.73
N SER A 19 -7.83 -1.25 -22.16
CA SER A 19 -7.64 -2.58 -22.78
C SER A 19 -6.65 -2.54 -23.96
N LYS A 20 -6.72 -1.48 -24.78
CA LYS A 20 -5.80 -1.27 -25.91
C LYS A 20 -4.36 -0.99 -25.49
N ILE A 21 -4.15 -0.54 -24.25
CA ILE A 21 -2.86 -0.10 -23.75
C ILE A 21 -2.20 -1.22 -22.95
N PHE A 22 -2.90 -1.72 -21.94
CA PHE A 22 -2.34 -2.72 -21.03
C PHE A 22 -2.71 -4.15 -21.44
N GLY A 23 -3.48 -4.37 -22.52
CA GLY A 23 -4.09 -5.67 -22.86
C GLY A 23 -3.06 -6.73 -23.25
N SER A 24 -1.92 -6.27 -23.78
CA SER A 24 -0.77 -7.11 -24.12
C SER A 24 0.17 -7.36 -22.93
N ILE A 25 -0.02 -6.69 -21.79
CA ILE A 25 0.82 -6.90 -20.60
C ILE A 25 0.43 -8.22 -19.95
N LYS A 26 1.27 -9.23 -20.21
CA LYS A 26 1.20 -10.58 -19.62
C LYS A 26 1.91 -10.67 -18.26
N GLU A 27 2.52 -9.59 -17.77
CA GLU A 27 3.25 -9.59 -16.51
C GLU A 27 2.28 -9.64 -15.32
N ASN A 28 2.48 -10.64 -14.44
CA ASN A 28 1.74 -10.79 -13.18
C ASN A 28 2.32 -9.92 -12.05
N GLN A 29 2.97 -8.81 -12.37
CA GLN A 29 3.48 -7.90 -11.34
C GLN A 29 2.30 -7.21 -10.64
N THR A 30 2.34 -7.21 -9.31
CA THR A 30 1.32 -6.63 -8.45
C THR A 30 1.89 -5.53 -7.56
N ILE A 31 1.03 -4.61 -7.18
CA ILE A 31 1.32 -3.64 -6.13
C ILE A 31 1.20 -4.35 -4.77
N ASP A 32 2.12 -4.06 -3.85
CA ASP A 32 2.18 -4.68 -2.53
C ASP A 32 0.84 -4.50 -1.79
N GLY A 33 0.19 -5.63 -1.47
CA GLY A 33 -1.12 -5.65 -0.80
C GLY A 33 -2.34 -5.45 -1.71
N LEU A 34 -2.15 -5.44 -3.03
CA LEU A 34 -3.21 -5.49 -4.05
C LEU A 34 -3.07 -6.77 -4.89
N ASN A 35 -4.19 -7.33 -5.33
CA ASN A 35 -4.18 -8.41 -6.34
C ASN A 35 -3.97 -7.86 -7.77
N ALA A 36 -3.95 -8.74 -8.78
CA ALA A 36 -3.70 -8.36 -10.17
C ALA A 36 -4.77 -7.40 -10.72
N ASP A 37 -6.05 -7.68 -10.50
CA ASP A 37 -7.15 -6.82 -10.99
C ASP A 37 -7.15 -5.47 -10.28
N GLN A 38 -6.88 -5.45 -8.98
CA GLN A 38 -6.75 -4.22 -8.20
C GLN A 38 -5.56 -3.38 -8.65
N THR A 39 -4.42 -4.02 -8.92
CA THR A 39 -3.22 -3.37 -9.49
C THR A 39 -3.54 -2.75 -10.84
N ARG A 40 -4.20 -3.52 -11.72
CA ARG A 40 -4.56 -3.08 -13.06
C ARG A 40 -5.59 -1.95 -13.01
N ALA A 41 -6.62 -2.06 -12.18
CA ALA A 41 -7.61 -1.00 -11.98
C ALA A 41 -6.95 0.31 -11.52
N LEU A 42 -6.01 0.22 -10.59
CA LEU A 42 -5.27 1.39 -10.12
C LEU A 42 -4.44 2.00 -11.25
N ALA A 43 -3.71 1.19 -12.03
CA ALA A 43 -2.95 1.67 -13.17
C ALA A 43 -3.83 2.32 -14.26
N ILE A 44 -5.01 1.77 -14.54
CA ILE A 44 -6.00 2.35 -15.47
C ILE A 44 -6.41 3.75 -15.01
N VAL A 45 -6.73 3.89 -13.73
CA VAL A 45 -7.20 5.15 -13.16
C VAL A 45 -6.09 6.19 -13.12
N VAL A 46 -4.88 5.80 -12.70
CA VAL A 46 -3.72 6.72 -12.69
C VAL A 46 -3.37 7.14 -14.11
N SER A 47 -3.22 6.21 -15.05
CA SER A 47 -2.86 6.58 -16.43
C SER A 47 -3.92 7.45 -17.12
N ALA A 48 -5.21 7.18 -16.90
CA ALA A 48 -6.27 8.04 -17.39
C ALA A 48 -6.21 9.44 -16.77
N ARG A 49 -5.91 9.53 -15.47
CA ARG A 49 -5.87 10.81 -14.74
C ARG A 49 -4.68 11.67 -15.16
N GLU A 50 -3.52 11.04 -15.26
CA GLU A 50 -2.23 11.70 -15.40
C GLU A 50 -1.92 12.03 -16.87
N SER A 51 -2.29 11.15 -17.80
CA SER A 51 -1.92 11.31 -19.22
C SER A 51 -3.09 11.23 -20.19
N THR A 52 -4.33 11.03 -19.70
CA THR A 52 -5.46 10.64 -20.56
C THR A 52 -5.07 9.43 -21.41
N ASN A 53 -4.39 8.45 -20.79
CA ASN A 53 -3.95 7.21 -21.44
C ASN A 53 -2.94 7.42 -22.60
N ASN A 54 -2.24 8.56 -22.64
CA ASN A 54 -1.25 8.85 -23.68
C ASN A 54 0.17 8.45 -23.24
N LYS A 55 0.65 7.30 -23.72
CA LYS A 55 1.99 6.77 -23.39
C LYS A 55 3.17 7.61 -23.88
N ARG A 56 2.96 8.55 -24.80
CA ARG A 56 4.00 9.40 -25.39
C ARG A 56 3.97 10.84 -24.90
N ILE A 57 3.08 11.18 -23.98
CA ILE A 57 2.91 12.56 -23.56
C ILE A 57 4.11 13.03 -22.70
N VAL A 58 4.47 14.29 -22.89
CA VAL A 58 5.42 15.04 -22.05
C VAL A 58 4.71 16.29 -21.61
N ASN A 59 4.49 16.49 -20.32
CA ASN A 59 3.80 17.69 -19.85
C ASN A 59 4.71 18.92 -19.84
N GLN A 60 4.15 20.07 -19.48
CA GLN A 60 4.87 21.36 -19.46
C GLN A 60 6.04 21.39 -18.48
N SER A 61 6.07 20.51 -17.48
CA SER A 61 7.16 20.42 -16.51
C SER A 61 8.20 19.36 -16.87
N GLY A 62 7.96 18.53 -17.90
CA GLY A 62 8.87 17.49 -18.38
C GLY A 62 8.53 16.07 -17.93
N TYR A 63 7.39 15.85 -17.25
CA TYR A 63 7.00 14.52 -16.80
C TYR A 63 6.48 13.65 -17.96
N LEU A 64 6.79 12.36 -17.90
CA LEU A 64 6.75 11.45 -19.04
C LEU A 64 5.67 10.37 -18.93
N GLY A 65 5.04 10.10 -20.08
CA GLY A 65 4.30 8.87 -20.35
C GLY A 65 3.00 8.71 -19.57
N LEU A 66 2.52 7.47 -19.50
CA LEU A 66 1.21 7.11 -18.94
C LEU A 66 1.02 7.64 -17.52
N PHE A 67 2.06 7.53 -16.70
CA PHE A 67 2.02 7.81 -15.26
C PHE A 67 2.74 9.11 -14.90
N GLN A 68 3.09 9.94 -15.89
CA GLN A 68 3.72 11.26 -15.66
C GLN A 68 4.89 11.20 -14.67
N PHE A 69 5.88 10.33 -14.92
CA PHE A 69 7.05 10.23 -14.06
C PHE A 69 8.15 11.24 -14.44
N GLY A 70 8.81 11.76 -13.41
CA GLY A 70 9.98 12.63 -13.54
C GLY A 70 11.29 11.88 -13.25
N ALA A 71 12.42 12.60 -13.40
CA ALA A 71 13.76 12.05 -13.25
C ALA A 71 13.99 11.29 -11.92
N GLU A 72 13.48 11.81 -10.81
CA GLU A 72 13.62 11.22 -9.48
C GLU A 72 12.90 9.87 -9.38
N ALA A 73 11.65 9.80 -9.87
CA ALA A 73 10.85 8.57 -9.86
C ALA A 73 11.46 7.50 -10.78
N LEU A 74 11.97 7.90 -11.96
CA LEU A 74 12.61 6.99 -12.89
C LEU A 74 14.00 6.52 -12.39
N ALA A 75 14.72 7.36 -11.65
CA ALA A 75 15.96 6.97 -11.00
C ALA A 75 15.73 6.03 -9.81
N ASN A 76 14.62 6.21 -9.09
CA ASN A 76 14.24 5.31 -7.99
C ASN A 76 14.10 3.85 -8.45
N VAL A 77 13.53 3.65 -9.65
CA VAL A 77 13.32 2.32 -10.26
C VAL A 77 14.46 1.88 -11.18
N GLY A 78 15.59 2.60 -11.18
CA GLY A 78 16.80 2.19 -11.90
C GLY A 78 16.78 2.41 -13.42
N LEU A 79 15.90 3.26 -13.93
CA LEU A 79 15.88 3.63 -15.36
C LEU A 79 16.78 4.83 -15.67
N ILE A 80 17.12 5.64 -14.65
CA ILE A 80 17.97 6.82 -14.73
C ILE A 80 19.10 6.74 -13.71
N LYS A 81 20.26 7.31 -14.07
CA LYS A 81 21.45 7.37 -13.21
C LYS A 81 21.20 8.30 -12.01
N LYS A 82 21.08 7.72 -10.81
CA LYS A 82 20.86 8.45 -9.53
C LYS A 82 21.88 9.56 -9.29
N ALA A 83 23.15 9.34 -9.64
CA ALA A 83 24.21 10.35 -9.49
C ALA A 83 23.96 11.59 -10.36
N ASN A 84 23.38 11.42 -11.55
CA ASN A 84 23.08 12.54 -12.45
C ASN A 84 21.89 13.34 -11.94
N VAL A 85 20.85 12.67 -11.41
CA VAL A 85 19.73 13.32 -10.73
C VAL A 85 20.20 14.13 -9.51
N LYS A 86 21.12 13.58 -8.72
CA LYS A 86 21.70 14.31 -7.58
C LYS A 86 22.35 15.62 -8.03
N ARG A 87 23.17 15.59 -9.09
CA ARG A 87 23.79 16.80 -9.66
C ARG A 87 22.78 17.80 -10.21
N LEU A 88 21.69 17.32 -10.82
CA LEU A 88 20.58 18.17 -11.26
C LEU A 88 19.95 18.91 -10.07
N LEU A 89 19.63 18.19 -8.99
CA LEU A 89 19.00 18.78 -7.80
C LEU A 89 19.95 19.70 -7.01
N GLU A 90 21.26 19.44 -7.03
CA GLU A 90 22.27 20.35 -6.49
C GLU A 90 22.33 21.68 -7.26
N LYS A 91 22.15 21.64 -8.58
CA LYS A 91 22.09 22.85 -9.42
C LYS A 91 20.79 23.64 -9.25
N TYR A 92 19.70 22.96 -8.86
CA TYR A 92 18.37 23.55 -8.69
C TYR A 92 17.82 23.26 -7.28
N PRO A 93 18.38 23.88 -6.23
CA PRO A 93 17.95 23.63 -4.86
C PRO A 93 16.47 23.98 -4.68
N GLU A 94 15.76 23.14 -3.94
CA GLU A 94 14.30 23.25 -3.72
C GLU A 94 13.47 23.22 -5.02
N GLY A 95 14.05 22.77 -6.14
CA GLY A 95 13.39 22.72 -7.44
C GLY A 95 13.19 24.10 -8.09
N LYS A 96 13.81 25.16 -7.56
CA LYS A 96 13.65 26.53 -8.09
C LYS A 96 14.11 26.62 -9.54
N GLY A 97 13.19 26.88 -10.46
CA GLY A 97 13.46 26.97 -11.89
C GLY A 97 13.69 25.64 -12.62
N LEU A 98 13.67 24.51 -11.91
CA LEU A 98 13.89 23.17 -12.47
C LEU A 98 12.79 22.78 -13.47
N TYR A 99 11.56 23.17 -13.17
CA TYR A 99 10.36 22.79 -13.91
C TYR A 99 9.82 23.91 -14.82
N THR A 100 10.50 25.06 -14.88
CA THR A 100 10.02 26.24 -15.61
C THR A 100 10.57 26.25 -17.03
N LYS A 101 9.68 26.35 -18.02
CA LYS A 101 10.04 26.66 -19.41
C LYS A 101 10.34 28.14 -19.56
N LYS A 102 11.36 28.48 -20.37
CA LYS A 102 11.72 29.87 -20.67
C LYS A 102 11.83 30.04 -22.18
N ASN A 103 11.06 30.97 -22.76
CA ASN A 103 11.15 31.35 -24.17
C ASN A 103 11.08 30.16 -25.15
N GLY A 104 10.16 29.21 -24.91
CA GLY A 104 10.02 28.00 -25.74
C GLY A 104 11.08 26.92 -25.50
N VAL A 105 12.11 27.20 -24.70
CA VAL A 105 13.12 26.21 -24.31
C VAL A 105 12.53 25.25 -23.27
N PRO A 106 12.72 23.92 -23.43
CA PRO A 106 12.35 22.92 -22.43
C PRO A 106 12.88 23.26 -21.03
N SER A 107 12.15 22.85 -19.99
CA SER A 107 12.62 23.05 -18.61
C SER A 107 13.96 22.31 -18.39
N PRO A 108 14.81 22.73 -17.45
CA PRO A 108 16.02 21.98 -17.11
C PRO A 108 15.76 20.50 -16.79
N HIS A 109 14.61 20.20 -16.16
CA HIS A 109 14.15 18.83 -15.93
C HIS A 109 13.85 18.07 -17.23
N GLU A 110 13.12 18.70 -18.17
CA GLU A 110 12.84 18.10 -19.46
C GLU A 110 14.11 17.90 -20.29
N GLN A 111 15.04 18.87 -20.28
CA GLN A 111 16.35 18.75 -20.94
C GLN A 111 17.16 17.58 -20.38
N PHE A 112 17.18 17.43 -19.05
CA PHE A 112 17.83 16.30 -18.39
C PHE A 112 17.25 14.97 -18.85
N LEU A 113 15.92 14.87 -18.96
CA LEU A 113 15.24 13.66 -19.42
C LEU A 113 15.44 13.38 -20.91
N ARG A 114 15.64 14.40 -21.74
CA ARG A 114 15.92 14.25 -23.18
C ARG A 114 17.35 13.80 -23.50
N ASP A 115 18.27 13.94 -22.54
CA ASP A 115 19.66 13.54 -22.69
C ASP A 115 19.83 12.05 -22.34
N ASP A 116 20.01 11.23 -23.38
CA ASP A 116 20.18 9.77 -23.27
C ASP A 116 21.36 9.37 -22.37
N SER A 117 22.36 10.23 -22.17
CA SER A 117 23.49 9.94 -21.28
C SER A 117 23.07 9.86 -19.79
N ASN A 118 21.89 10.38 -19.44
CA ASN A 118 21.31 10.28 -18.09
C ASN A 118 20.58 8.97 -17.85
N TRP A 119 20.25 8.22 -18.91
CA TRP A 119 19.48 6.98 -18.82
C TRP A 119 20.38 5.77 -18.60
N ILE A 120 19.80 4.77 -17.93
CA ILE A 120 20.32 3.40 -17.86
C ILE A 120 19.64 2.54 -18.94
N LEU A 121 18.37 2.84 -19.23
CA LEU A 121 17.62 2.21 -20.32
C LEU A 121 18.23 2.57 -21.69
N PRO A 122 18.67 1.59 -22.50
CA PRO A 122 19.14 1.86 -23.85
C PRO A 122 18.06 2.51 -24.71
N GLY A 123 18.43 3.54 -25.48
CA GLY A 123 17.47 4.37 -26.25
C GLY A 123 16.71 5.41 -25.40
N GLY A 124 17.06 5.52 -24.12
CA GLY A 124 16.68 6.61 -23.22
C GLY A 124 15.19 6.92 -23.18
N MET A 125 14.86 8.20 -23.31
CA MET A 125 13.49 8.69 -23.22
C MET A 125 12.59 8.12 -24.32
N ASN A 126 13.10 7.96 -25.54
CA ASN A 126 12.32 7.44 -26.66
C ASN A 126 11.95 5.97 -26.45
N ALA A 127 12.90 5.16 -25.96
CA ALA A 127 12.63 3.77 -25.58
C ALA A 127 11.55 3.70 -24.49
N TYR A 128 11.68 4.51 -23.43
CA TYR A 128 10.70 4.58 -22.35
C TYR A 128 9.29 4.95 -22.84
N LEU A 129 9.16 5.98 -23.69
CA LEU A 129 7.86 6.43 -24.22
C LEU A 129 7.24 5.46 -25.24
N SER A 130 8.04 4.56 -25.82
CA SER A 130 7.56 3.57 -26.79
C SER A 130 7.01 2.30 -26.13
N ASP A 131 7.54 1.93 -24.96
CA ASP A 131 7.29 0.66 -24.29
C ASP A 131 6.33 0.80 -23.10
N VAL A 132 5.13 0.27 -23.26
CA VAL A 132 4.10 0.29 -22.21
C VAL A 132 4.47 -0.63 -21.03
N GLY A 133 5.13 -1.75 -21.29
CA GLY A 133 5.57 -2.69 -20.25
C GLY A 133 6.58 -2.04 -19.31
N VAL A 134 7.56 -1.33 -19.87
CA VAL A 134 8.55 -0.57 -19.07
C VAL A 134 7.87 0.52 -18.22
N GLN A 135 6.91 1.27 -18.78
CA GLN A 135 6.17 2.28 -18.02
C GLN A 135 5.33 1.67 -16.90
N TYR A 136 4.67 0.54 -17.17
CA TYR A 136 3.82 -0.17 -16.22
C TYR A 136 4.63 -0.76 -15.06
N LYS A 137 5.78 -1.38 -15.38
CA LYS A 137 6.72 -1.86 -14.37
C LYS A 137 7.26 -0.72 -13.50
N ALA A 138 7.66 0.40 -14.12
CA ALA A 138 8.10 1.59 -13.37
C ALA A 138 7.00 2.13 -12.44
N PHE A 139 5.74 2.03 -12.84
CA PHE A 139 4.60 2.42 -12.01
C PHE A 139 4.45 1.51 -10.79
N ILE A 140 4.50 0.20 -10.98
CA ILE A 140 4.41 -0.77 -9.87
C ILE A 140 5.58 -0.58 -8.89
N ASP A 141 6.81 -0.50 -9.40
CA ASP A 141 8.01 -0.38 -8.57
C ASP A 141 8.02 0.93 -7.74
N ASN A 142 7.65 2.06 -8.34
CA ASN A 142 7.51 3.32 -7.61
C ASN A 142 6.37 3.27 -6.59
N THR A 143 5.25 2.66 -6.96
CA THR A 143 4.11 2.53 -6.05
C THR A 143 4.47 1.68 -4.82
N ASN A 144 5.18 0.57 -5.02
CA ASN A 144 5.67 -0.28 -3.93
C ASN A 144 6.70 0.45 -3.06
N SER A 145 7.55 1.28 -3.65
CA SER A 145 8.45 2.18 -2.91
C SER A 145 7.67 3.14 -2.02
N ASN A 146 6.59 3.73 -2.52
CA ASN A 146 5.73 4.62 -1.74
C ASN A 146 5.01 3.87 -0.61
N ILE A 147 4.45 2.69 -0.88
CA ILE A 147 3.80 1.86 0.15
C ILE A 147 4.77 1.53 1.29
N LYS A 148 6.02 1.17 0.96
CA LYS A 148 7.07 0.93 1.96
C LYS A 148 7.35 2.16 2.83
N MET A 149 7.27 3.37 2.27
CA MET A 149 7.34 4.61 3.05
C MET A 149 6.11 4.74 3.97
N GLY A 150 4.90 4.47 3.48
CA GLY A 150 3.67 4.52 4.26
C GLY A 150 3.63 3.53 5.44
N MET A 151 4.38 2.43 5.37
CA MET A 151 4.49 1.45 6.45
C MET A 151 5.49 1.82 7.55
N ARG A 152 6.25 2.91 7.37
CA ARG A 152 7.25 3.35 8.35
C ARG A 152 6.64 4.36 9.32
N VAL A 153 7.21 4.40 10.52
CA VAL A 153 7.06 5.54 11.43
C VAL A 153 7.74 6.74 10.77
N ASP A 154 7.01 7.83 10.60
CA ASP A 154 7.54 9.06 10.03
C ASP A 154 7.90 10.07 11.12
N LYS A 155 8.96 10.87 10.90
CA LYS A 155 9.46 11.82 11.89
C LYS A 155 9.70 13.18 11.24
N THR A 156 9.14 14.24 11.82
CA THR A 156 9.57 15.60 11.49
C THR A 156 10.72 16.01 12.39
N TYR A 157 11.54 16.94 11.89
CA TYR A 157 12.71 17.43 12.61
C TYR A 157 12.67 18.95 12.66
N LYS A 158 13.02 19.52 13.82
CA LYS A 158 13.26 20.95 13.98
C LYS A 158 14.76 21.21 14.07
N LYS A 159 15.20 22.30 13.44
CA LYS A 159 16.59 22.75 13.51
C LYS A 159 16.81 23.50 14.83
N THR A 160 17.83 23.11 15.57
CA THR A 160 18.29 23.77 16.80
C THR A 160 19.73 24.25 16.61
N LYS A 161 20.24 25.02 17.58
CA LYS A 161 21.66 25.45 17.59
C LYS A 161 22.63 24.25 17.59
N ASN A 162 22.20 23.09 18.07
CA ASN A 162 23.02 21.88 18.23
C ASN A 162 22.71 20.80 17.17
N GLY A 163 21.96 21.11 16.11
CA GLY A 163 21.66 20.17 15.02
C GLY A 163 20.17 20.01 14.73
N ARG A 164 19.73 18.79 14.38
CA ARG A 164 18.31 18.47 14.15
C ARG A 164 17.82 17.58 15.28
N VAL A 165 16.70 17.96 15.90
CA VAL A 165 16.02 17.12 16.89
C VAL A 165 14.65 16.71 16.34
N VAL A 166 14.19 15.51 16.71
CA VAL A 166 12.83 15.06 16.35
C VAL A 166 11.84 16.05 16.95
N ASP A 167 10.94 16.54 16.10
CA ASP A 167 9.86 17.45 16.48
C ASP A 167 8.58 16.66 16.73
N LYS A 168 8.19 15.79 15.79
CA LYS A 168 7.01 14.92 15.90
C LYS A 168 7.31 13.55 15.33
N GLU A 169 6.65 12.54 15.87
CA GLU A 169 6.67 11.16 15.39
C GLU A 169 5.23 10.74 15.05
N PHE A 170 5.04 10.17 13.87
CA PHE A 170 3.74 9.78 13.34
C PHE A 170 3.68 8.27 13.24
N SER A 171 2.55 7.70 13.67
CA SER A 171 2.26 6.30 13.42
C SER A 171 2.27 6.00 11.92
N PRO A 172 2.66 4.79 11.50
CA PRO A 172 2.61 4.42 10.09
C PRO A 172 1.24 4.69 9.47
N ALA A 173 1.24 5.29 8.29
CA ALA A 173 0.03 5.51 7.49
C ALA A 173 -0.63 4.18 7.08
N LEU A 174 0.20 3.16 6.84
CA LEU A 174 -0.19 1.80 6.50
C LEU A 174 0.38 0.79 7.50
N ASN A 175 -0.29 -0.36 7.59
CA ASN A 175 0.17 -1.51 8.37
C ASN A 175 -0.26 -2.81 7.68
N LYS A 176 0.20 -3.95 8.20
CA LYS A 176 -0.09 -5.29 7.62
C LYS A 176 -1.58 -5.62 7.50
N ASN A 177 -2.45 -4.95 8.26
CA ASN A 177 -3.90 -5.14 8.26
C ASN A 177 -4.65 -4.06 7.47
N SER A 178 -3.94 -3.20 6.75
CA SER A 178 -4.57 -2.17 5.92
C SER A 178 -5.34 -2.84 4.78
N SER A 179 -6.58 -2.40 4.55
CA SER A 179 -7.40 -2.93 3.47
C SER A 179 -6.81 -2.57 2.10
N ALA A 180 -7.14 -3.36 1.07
CA ALA A 180 -6.77 -3.06 -0.31
C ALA A 180 -7.21 -1.64 -0.73
N ALA A 181 -8.40 -1.20 -0.29
CA ALA A 181 -8.87 0.17 -0.50
C ALA A 181 -7.91 1.21 0.12
N LYS A 182 -7.55 1.06 1.40
CA LYS A 182 -6.63 1.98 2.07
C LYS A 182 -5.25 2.01 1.40
N ILE A 183 -4.74 0.84 0.99
CA ILE A 183 -3.47 0.70 0.29
C ILE A 183 -3.52 1.40 -1.06
N ALA A 184 -4.59 1.20 -1.84
CA ALA A 184 -4.75 1.83 -3.15
C ALA A 184 -4.94 3.35 -3.06
N GLY A 185 -5.69 3.83 -2.07
CA GLY A 185 -5.83 5.26 -1.82
C GLY A 185 -4.51 5.90 -1.36
N PHE A 186 -3.74 5.23 -0.50
CA PHE A 186 -2.39 5.67 -0.14
C PHE A 186 -1.46 5.67 -1.36
N ALA A 187 -1.48 4.60 -2.17
CA ALA A 187 -0.68 4.48 -3.39
C ALA A 187 -0.97 5.61 -4.38
N MET A 188 -2.25 5.89 -4.64
CA MET A 188 -2.65 6.95 -5.56
C MET A 188 -2.32 8.35 -5.03
N SER A 189 -2.57 8.61 -3.75
CA SER A 189 -2.25 9.91 -3.15
C SER A 189 -0.76 10.16 -3.03
N SER A 190 0.04 9.12 -2.74
CA SER A 190 1.49 9.21 -2.67
C SER A 190 2.16 9.33 -4.04
N HIS A 191 1.52 8.84 -5.11
CA HIS A 191 1.95 9.12 -6.49
C HIS A 191 1.99 10.63 -6.77
N MET A 192 1.00 11.38 -6.26
CA MET A 192 0.97 12.84 -6.35
C MET A 192 1.92 13.49 -5.33
N LYS A 193 1.73 13.21 -4.04
CA LYS A 193 2.46 13.87 -2.95
C LYS A 193 2.79 12.86 -1.84
N PRO A 194 3.99 12.24 -1.87
CA PRO A 194 4.38 11.18 -0.94
C PRO A 194 4.16 11.55 0.54
N LEU A 195 4.68 12.70 0.99
CA LEU A 195 4.52 13.16 2.37
C LEU A 195 3.09 13.65 2.68
N GLY A 196 2.37 14.13 1.67
CA GLY A 196 0.95 14.51 1.81
C GLY A 196 0.09 13.28 2.14
N ALA A 197 0.30 12.18 1.43
CA ALA A 197 -0.39 10.91 1.68
C ALA A 197 -0.11 10.35 3.08
N VAL A 198 1.14 10.45 3.56
CA VAL A 198 1.50 10.05 4.92
C VAL A 198 0.72 10.89 5.95
N LYS A 199 0.73 12.22 5.84
CA LYS A 199 -0.03 13.11 6.74
C LYS A 199 -1.52 12.82 6.72
N TYR A 200 -2.10 12.60 5.53
CA TYR A 200 -3.52 12.32 5.40
C TYR A 200 -3.91 11.03 6.11
N TYR A 201 -3.21 9.92 5.85
CA TYR A 201 -3.57 8.62 6.41
C TYR A 201 -3.11 8.40 7.87
N ALA A 202 -2.07 9.10 8.32
CA ALA A 202 -1.58 9.01 9.70
C ALA A 202 -2.24 10.01 10.66
N LEU A 203 -2.61 11.21 10.16
CA LEU A 203 -3.03 12.34 11.00
C LEU A 203 -4.39 12.91 10.61
N GLY A 204 -4.97 12.50 9.48
CA GLY A 204 -6.18 13.12 8.94
C GLY A 204 -5.95 14.53 8.40
N ILE A 205 -4.71 14.93 8.15
CA ILE A 205 -4.36 16.26 7.62
C ILE A 205 -4.30 16.18 6.10
N ASP A 206 -5.25 16.82 5.44
CA ASP A 206 -5.26 16.95 3.98
C ASP A 206 -4.23 17.98 3.51
N ASP A 207 -3.75 17.80 2.29
CA ASP A 207 -2.72 18.64 1.67
C ASP A 207 -3.05 18.80 0.18
N GLU A 208 -2.46 19.78 -0.48
CA GLU A 208 -2.72 20.09 -1.89
C GLU A 208 -1.42 20.12 -2.71
N ASP A 209 -1.52 19.80 -3.99
CA ASP A 209 -0.43 20.02 -4.94
C ASP A 209 -0.38 21.49 -5.41
N GLY A 210 0.57 21.82 -6.28
CA GLY A 210 0.69 23.17 -6.84
C GLY A 210 -0.48 23.61 -7.74
N ASN A 211 -1.43 22.72 -8.02
CA ASN A 211 -2.64 22.98 -8.81
C ASN A 211 -3.91 22.96 -7.94
N ASN A 212 -3.79 23.07 -6.61
CA ASN A 212 -4.90 23.00 -5.65
C ASN A 212 -5.69 21.68 -5.72
N THR A 213 -5.02 20.59 -6.10
CA THR A 213 -5.61 19.26 -6.09
C THR A 213 -5.33 18.58 -4.76
N SER A 214 -6.38 18.20 -4.03
CA SER A 214 -6.23 17.61 -2.70
C SER A 214 -5.74 16.17 -2.73
N VAL A 215 -4.95 15.81 -1.71
CA VAL A 215 -4.49 14.45 -1.43
C VAL A 215 -5.68 13.52 -1.19
N SER A 216 -6.70 13.99 -0.47
CA SER A 216 -7.95 13.25 -0.24
C SER A 216 -8.70 12.90 -1.54
N SER A 217 -8.67 13.77 -2.56
CA SER A 217 -9.29 13.52 -3.86
C SER A 217 -8.59 12.38 -4.59
N TYR A 218 -7.25 12.36 -4.59
CA TYR A 218 -6.46 11.24 -5.11
C TYR A 218 -6.67 9.96 -4.30
N ALA A 219 -6.71 10.05 -2.98
CA ALA A 219 -6.93 8.91 -2.09
C ALA A 219 -8.28 8.23 -2.38
N LYS A 220 -9.35 9.02 -2.45
CA LYS A 220 -10.70 8.53 -2.80
C LYS A 220 -10.72 7.86 -4.17
N LEU A 221 -10.02 8.43 -5.14
CA LEU A 221 -9.99 7.89 -6.49
C LEU A 221 -9.25 6.53 -6.53
N GLY A 222 -8.18 6.36 -5.74
CA GLY A 222 -7.47 5.09 -5.58
C GLY A 222 -8.31 4.03 -4.87
N GLU A 223 -9.01 4.41 -3.80
CA GLU A 223 -9.97 3.54 -3.09
C GLU A 223 -11.08 3.05 -4.03
N GLN A 224 -11.63 3.96 -4.85
CA GLN A 224 -12.66 3.64 -5.84
C GLN A 224 -12.13 2.76 -6.98
N ALA A 225 -10.86 2.91 -7.38
CA ALA A 225 -10.26 2.05 -8.39
C ALA A 225 -10.36 0.57 -7.98
N VAL A 226 -10.03 0.24 -6.73
CA VAL A 226 -10.04 -1.15 -6.27
C VAL A 226 -11.39 -1.66 -5.79
N THR A 227 -12.28 -0.77 -5.32
CA THR A 227 -13.61 -1.16 -4.81
C THR A 227 -14.71 -1.16 -5.86
N ILE A 228 -14.58 -0.32 -6.90
CA ILE A 228 -15.58 -0.16 -7.96
C ILE A 228 -15.06 -0.67 -9.29
N LEU A 229 -13.84 -0.30 -9.70
CA LEU A 229 -13.36 -0.65 -11.04
C LEU A 229 -12.84 -2.09 -11.11
N ALA A 230 -12.03 -2.53 -10.14
CA ALA A 230 -11.40 -3.85 -10.16
C ALA A 230 -12.40 -5.03 -10.27
N PRO A 231 -13.54 -5.06 -9.55
CA PRO A 231 -14.53 -6.14 -9.72
C PRO A 231 -15.14 -6.22 -11.12
N ASN A 232 -15.07 -5.13 -11.90
CA ASN A 232 -15.63 -5.02 -13.24
C ASN A 232 -14.58 -5.27 -14.35
N LEU A 233 -13.37 -5.72 -14.00
CA LEU A 233 -12.33 -6.08 -14.98
C LEU A 233 -12.50 -7.50 -15.54
N GLU A 234 -13.54 -8.24 -15.14
CA GLU A 234 -13.87 -9.53 -15.77
C GLU A 234 -14.10 -9.35 -17.27
N GLY A 235 -13.27 -10.01 -18.08
CA GLY A 235 -13.19 -9.80 -19.55
C GLY A 235 -11.87 -9.22 -20.03
N TYR A 236 -10.95 -8.87 -19.12
CA TYR A 236 -9.61 -8.38 -19.47
C TYR A 236 -8.66 -9.46 -20.03
N GLN A 237 -9.09 -10.72 -20.16
CA GLN A 237 -8.34 -11.67 -20.99
C GLN A 237 -8.39 -11.15 -22.42
N GLY A 238 -7.26 -10.57 -22.86
CA GLY A 238 -7.16 -9.80 -24.10
C GLY A 238 -7.97 -10.43 -25.21
N GLU A 239 -8.85 -9.63 -25.82
CA GLU A 239 -9.55 -10.02 -27.02
C GLU A 239 -8.52 -10.60 -27.99
N ASN A 240 -8.61 -11.90 -28.22
CA ASN A 240 -8.13 -12.54 -29.43
C ASN A 240 -8.96 -11.93 -30.58
N HIS A 241 -8.66 -10.69 -30.94
CA HIS A 241 -8.98 -10.19 -32.26
C HIS A 241 -8.05 -10.93 -33.22
N SER A 242 -8.50 -12.11 -33.63
CA SER A 242 -8.22 -12.66 -34.94
C SER A 242 -8.74 -11.63 -35.96
N SER A 243 -7.93 -10.63 -36.25
CA SER A 243 -8.06 -9.81 -37.44
C SER A 243 -6.76 -9.95 -38.21
N SER A 244 -6.84 -10.81 -39.22
CA SER A 244 -6.00 -10.88 -40.42
C SER A 244 -5.01 -9.72 -40.55
N PHE A 245 -3.73 -10.03 -40.32
CA PHE A 245 -2.62 -9.34 -40.96
C PHE A 245 -1.73 -10.41 -41.57
N ASN A 246 -2.13 -10.85 -42.77
CA ASN A 246 -1.18 -11.40 -43.72
C ASN A 246 -0.36 -10.26 -44.32
N ASN A 247 0.91 -10.58 -44.54
CA ASN A 247 1.92 -9.87 -45.33
C ASN A 247 2.45 -8.57 -44.72
N ASP A 248 3.57 -8.68 -44.01
CA ASP A 248 4.87 -8.41 -44.65
C ASP A 248 6.01 -8.94 -43.78
N LYS A 249 6.48 -10.14 -44.14
CA LYS A 249 7.86 -10.54 -43.86
C LYS A 249 8.71 -9.88 -44.94
N ASN A 250 9.66 -9.05 -44.54
CA ASN A 250 11.06 -9.12 -44.99
C ASN A 250 11.90 -8.03 -44.32
N ASN A 251 13.06 -8.46 -43.79
CA ASN A 251 14.29 -7.69 -43.56
C ASN A 251 14.26 -6.66 -42.41
N ILE A 252 15.19 -6.58 -41.44
CA ILE A 252 16.57 -7.06 -41.21
C ILE A 252 16.82 -6.95 -39.67
N GLU A 253 17.83 -7.66 -39.16
CA GLU A 253 18.43 -7.63 -37.80
C GLU A 253 18.14 -8.80 -36.85
N GLU A 254 18.52 -10.00 -37.29
CA GLU A 254 18.84 -11.12 -36.39
C GLU A 254 20.34 -11.47 -36.50
N PRO A 255 21.23 -10.71 -35.84
CA PRO A 255 22.33 -11.39 -35.14
C PRO A 255 22.66 -10.82 -33.75
N LEU A 256 22.02 -9.72 -33.31
CA LEU A 256 22.30 -9.12 -32.00
C LEU A 256 21.58 -9.80 -30.83
N LEU A 257 20.39 -10.37 -31.08
CA LEU A 257 19.58 -11.01 -30.04
C LEU A 257 20.22 -12.32 -29.52
N LEU A 258 20.96 -13.03 -30.38
CA LEU A 258 21.57 -14.32 -30.04
C LEU A 258 22.89 -14.15 -29.27
N LYS A 259 23.65 -13.08 -29.53
CA LYS A 259 24.86 -12.75 -28.74
C LYS A 259 24.51 -12.25 -27.33
N LEU A 260 23.47 -11.42 -27.19
CA LEU A 260 22.97 -10.99 -25.89
C LEU A 260 22.34 -12.14 -25.08
N GLN A 261 21.69 -13.13 -25.71
CA GLN A 261 21.15 -14.28 -25.00
C GLN A 261 22.23 -15.25 -24.49
N ASN A 262 23.40 -15.29 -25.13
CA ASN A 262 24.50 -16.18 -24.73
C ASN A 262 25.43 -15.54 -23.69
N GLU A 263 25.68 -14.23 -23.75
CA GLU A 263 26.45 -13.53 -22.70
C GLU A 263 25.64 -13.25 -21.42
N VAL A 264 24.30 -13.18 -21.52
CA VAL A 264 23.42 -13.02 -20.35
C VAL A 264 23.13 -14.36 -19.65
N LYS A 265 23.34 -15.50 -20.32
CA LYS A 265 23.14 -16.83 -19.72
C LYS A 265 24.14 -17.17 -18.62
N GLU A 266 25.29 -16.52 -18.57
CA GLU A 266 26.27 -16.72 -17.50
C GLU A 266 26.08 -15.80 -16.28
N GLN A 267 25.12 -14.86 -16.32
CA GLN A 267 24.80 -13.98 -15.18
C GLN A 267 23.31 -13.97 -14.77
N ARG A 268 22.45 -14.81 -15.36
CA ARG A 268 21.03 -14.95 -14.97
C ARG A 268 20.71 -16.35 -14.50
N GLY A 269 21.02 -16.63 -13.24
CA GLY A 269 20.55 -17.79 -12.51
C GLY A 269 19.80 -17.41 -11.24
N ILE A 270 18.84 -16.49 -11.29
CA ILE A 270 17.98 -16.22 -10.12
C ILE A 270 16.52 -16.20 -10.57
N GLY A 271 15.84 -17.34 -10.42
CA GLY A 271 14.38 -17.35 -10.38
C GLY A 271 13.88 -16.50 -9.21
N GLN A 272 12.75 -15.81 -9.36
CA GLN A 272 12.06 -15.25 -8.20
C GLN A 272 11.44 -16.41 -7.40
N PRO A 273 11.71 -16.56 -6.09
CA PRO A 273 11.05 -17.57 -5.28
C PRO A 273 9.55 -17.27 -5.19
N LEU A 274 8.72 -18.31 -5.12
CA LEU A 274 7.28 -18.14 -4.92
C LEU A 274 7.02 -17.79 -3.45
N PRO A 275 6.51 -16.59 -3.14
CA PRO A 275 6.28 -16.18 -1.76
C PRO A 275 5.14 -17.00 -1.15
N LEU A 276 5.22 -17.21 0.16
CA LEU A 276 4.16 -17.86 0.92
C LEU A 276 2.89 -16.99 0.95
N THR A 277 1.79 -17.48 0.37
CA THR A 277 0.50 -16.78 0.35
C THR A 277 -0.32 -17.07 1.61
N GLN A 278 -1.25 -16.17 1.95
CA GLN A 278 -2.14 -16.37 3.09
C GLN A 278 -3.08 -17.57 2.87
N GLU A 279 -3.54 -17.82 1.64
CA GLU A 279 -4.36 -18.99 1.30
C GLU A 279 -3.65 -20.31 1.62
N VAL A 280 -2.36 -20.40 1.27
CA VAL A 280 -1.56 -21.59 1.59
C VAL A 280 -1.36 -21.70 3.10
N LYS A 281 -1.13 -20.59 3.82
CA LYS A 281 -1.06 -20.60 5.28
C LYS A 281 -2.37 -21.04 5.94
N ASP A 282 -3.50 -20.60 5.40
CA ASP A 282 -4.82 -20.94 5.90
C ASP A 282 -5.13 -22.44 5.74
N LYS A 283 -4.60 -23.07 4.69
CA LYS A 283 -4.69 -24.53 4.50
C LYS A 283 -3.95 -25.33 5.58
N TYR A 284 -2.92 -24.75 6.20
CA TYR A 284 -2.09 -25.42 7.20
C TYR A 284 -2.29 -24.91 8.63
N LYS A 285 -3.05 -23.84 8.85
CA LYS A 285 -3.18 -23.17 10.17
C LYS A 285 -3.68 -24.08 11.30
N ASP A 286 -4.54 -25.05 10.99
CA ASP A 286 -5.15 -25.96 11.97
C ASP A 286 -4.36 -27.27 12.15
N THR A 287 -3.19 -27.37 11.50
CA THR A 287 -2.30 -28.53 11.65
C THR A 287 -1.50 -28.45 12.94
N GLY A 288 -1.04 -29.60 13.44
CA GLY A 288 -0.15 -29.70 14.61
C GLY A 288 1.28 -30.07 14.20
N TYR A 289 2.20 -29.89 15.14
CA TYR A 289 3.55 -30.43 15.01
C TYR A 289 3.66 -31.85 15.59
N LYS A 290 4.33 -32.74 14.88
CA LYS A 290 4.83 -34.00 15.43
C LYS A 290 6.08 -34.39 14.66
N TYR A 291 7.14 -34.77 15.38
CA TYR A 291 8.39 -35.20 14.77
C TYR A 291 8.17 -36.39 13.83
N GLY A 292 8.70 -36.29 12.60
CA GLY A 292 8.54 -37.31 11.55
C GLY A 292 7.15 -37.37 10.90
N ALA A 293 6.20 -36.51 11.29
CA ALA A 293 4.87 -36.53 10.70
C ALA A 293 4.88 -35.88 9.31
N ASN A 294 4.18 -36.53 8.38
CA ASN A 294 4.16 -36.16 6.96
C ASN A 294 2.75 -35.82 6.45
N GLY A 295 1.91 -35.23 7.32
CA GLY A 295 0.49 -35.00 7.06
C GLY A 295 -0.41 -36.08 7.67
N GLN A 296 0.06 -36.77 8.71
CA GLN A 296 -0.69 -37.84 9.37
C GLN A 296 -1.86 -37.27 10.19
N ILE A 297 -3.01 -37.93 10.13
CA ILE A 297 -4.16 -37.60 10.98
C ILE A 297 -4.03 -38.37 12.29
N ILE A 298 -3.97 -37.65 13.42
CA ILE A 298 -3.93 -38.21 14.77
C ILE A 298 -5.04 -37.52 15.55
N ASN A 299 -5.97 -38.30 16.12
CA ASN A 299 -7.13 -37.78 16.87
C ASN A 299 -7.90 -36.67 16.12
N GLY A 300 -8.09 -36.84 14.81
CA GLY A 300 -8.82 -35.89 13.96
C GLY A 300 -8.03 -34.63 13.57
N LYS A 301 -6.77 -34.48 13.99
CA LYS A 301 -5.89 -33.35 13.63
C LYS A 301 -4.75 -33.81 12.72
N ILE A 302 -4.44 -33.03 11.68
CA ILE A 302 -3.34 -33.31 10.75
C ILE A 302 -2.02 -32.82 11.35
N TYR A 303 -0.95 -33.61 11.25
CA TYR A 303 0.37 -33.30 11.81
C TYR A 303 1.48 -33.29 10.75
N TYR A 304 2.37 -32.31 10.87
CA TYR A 304 3.58 -32.19 10.08
C TYR A 304 4.81 -31.99 10.98
N ASP A 305 5.98 -32.42 10.53
CA ASP A 305 7.25 -31.83 10.98
C ASP A 305 7.67 -30.65 10.09
N CYS A 306 8.76 -29.98 10.46
CA CYS A 306 9.22 -28.77 9.76
C CYS A 306 9.53 -29.00 8.27
N SER A 307 10.18 -30.12 7.93
CA SER A 307 10.57 -30.44 6.56
C SER A 307 9.38 -30.89 5.73
N HIS A 308 8.48 -31.70 6.31
CA HIS A 308 7.29 -32.19 5.64
C HIS A 308 6.26 -31.08 5.43
N LEU A 309 6.09 -30.16 6.39
CA LEU A 309 5.28 -28.96 6.17
C LEU A 309 5.85 -28.14 5.03
N THR A 310 7.15 -27.87 5.07
CA THR A 310 7.84 -27.03 4.08
C THR A 310 7.74 -27.65 2.67
N HIS A 311 7.85 -28.97 2.56
CA HIS A 311 7.62 -29.71 1.32
C HIS A 311 6.16 -29.65 0.85
N ALA A 312 5.20 -29.86 1.76
CA ALA A 312 3.77 -29.81 1.44
C ALA A 312 3.32 -28.40 1.00
N VAL A 313 3.84 -27.36 1.65
CA VAL A 313 3.67 -25.97 1.25
C VAL A 313 4.29 -25.75 -0.14
N GLY A 314 5.50 -26.24 -0.36
CA GLY A 314 6.18 -26.12 -1.64
C GLY A 314 5.40 -26.75 -2.80
N LYS A 315 4.82 -27.94 -2.59
CA LYS A 315 3.94 -28.57 -3.59
C LYS A 315 2.70 -27.74 -3.91
N ASN A 316 2.06 -27.13 -2.90
CA ASN A 316 0.91 -26.25 -3.15
C ASN A 316 1.31 -24.95 -3.88
N LEU A 317 2.54 -24.47 -3.68
CA LEU A 317 3.08 -23.34 -4.44
C LEU A 317 3.43 -23.75 -5.88
N GLY A 318 3.54 -25.05 -6.18
CA GLY A 318 3.85 -25.57 -7.50
C GLY A 318 5.32 -25.93 -7.70
N TYR A 319 6.07 -26.20 -6.63
CA TYR A 319 7.40 -26.81 -6.76
C TYR A 319 7.27 -28.32 -7.01
N ASP A 320 7.90 -28.78 -8.09
CA ASP A 320 8.08 -30.19 -8.43
C ASP A 320 9.46 -30.66 -7.99
N VAL A 321 9.63 -30.78 -6.67
CA VAL A 321 10.84 -31.30 -6.03
C VAL A 321 10.45 -32.48 -5.14
N PRO A 322 11.27 -33.55 -5.05
CA PRO A 322 11.02 -34.62 -4.11
C PRO A 322 11.15 -34.13 -2.65
N TYR A 323 10.59 -34.89 -1.71
CA TYR A 323 10.76 -34.60 -0.29
C TYR A 323 12.22 -34.76 0.13
N GLU A 324 12.74 -33.77 0.85
CA GLU A 324 14.07 -33.78 1.44
C GLU A 324 13.98 -33.21 2.86
N ASN A 325 14.61 -33.89 3.83
CA ASN A 325 14.79 -33.35 5.18
C ASN A 325 15.80 -32.17 5.17
N SER A 326 15.93 -31.44 6.28
CA SER A 326 16.80 -30.25 6.34
C SER A 326 18.28 -30.54 6.00
N THR A 327 18.78 -31.75 6.30
CA THR A 327 20.15 -32.16 5.94
C THR A 327 20.31 -32.38 4.44
N ALA A 328 19.36 -33.08 3.82
CA ALA A 328 19.36 -33.36 2.39
C ALA A 328 19.13 -32.09 1.57
N LEU A 329 18.17 -31.25 1.99
CA LEU A 329 17.84 -29.98 1.34
C LEU A 329 19.05 -29.03 1.30
N ALA A 330 19.85 -29.00 2.37
CA ALA A 330 21.08 -28.21 2.38
C ALA A 330 22.11 -28.65 1.31
N LYS A 331 22.09 -29.90 0.86
CA LYS A 331 23.02 -30.43 -0.16
C LYS A 331 22.32 -30.76 -1.48
N SER A 332 21.10 -30.29 -1.64
CA SER A 332 20.22 -30.72 -2.72
C SER A 332 20.63 -30.15 -4.07
N LYS A 333 20.44 -30.97 -5.11
CA LYS A 333 20.60 -30.54 -6.50
C LYS A 333 19.41 -29.72 -7.02
N TYR A 334 18.25 -29.81 -6.35
CA TYR A 334 17.02 -29.12 -6.75
C TYR A 334 16.99 -27.65 -6.33
N TYR A 335 17.89 -27.28 -5.42
CA TYR A 335 17.98 -25.95 -4.86
C TYR A 335 19.32 -25.31 -5.20
N GLU A 336 19.33 -24.01 -5.37
CA GLU A 336 20.53 -23.18 -5.41
C GLU A 336 20.78 -22.55 -4.04
N LYS A 337 22.05 -22.27 -3.74
CA LYS A 337 22.43 -21.49 -2.57
C LYS A 337 22.09 -20.02 -2.82
N VAL A 338 21.56 -19.35 -1.80
CA VAL A 338 21.26 -17.92 -1.87
C VAL A 338 22.16 -17.20 -0.87
N ASP A 339 22.86 -16.17 -1.34
CA ASP A 339 23.62 -15.30 -0.43
C ASP A 339 22.65 -14.53 0.49
N PRO A 340 23.00 -14.29 1.77
CA PRO A 340 22.14 -13.58 2.71
C PRO A 340 21.58 -12.23 2.21
N GLU A 341 22.35 -11.51 1.39
CA GLU A 341 21.96 -10.23 0.78
C GLU A 341 20.89 -10.37 -0.33
N ASN A 342 20.79 -11.56 -0.91
CA ASN A 342 19.90 -11.91 -2.03
C ASN A 342 18.67 -12.71 -1.58
N VAL A 343 18.50 -12.90 -0.27
CA VAL A 343 17.37 -13.60 0.33
C VAL A 343 16.09 -12.79 0.11
N ARG A 344 15.03 -13.50 -0.28
CA ARG A 344 13.71 -12.95 -0.58
C ARG A 344 12.63 -13.80 0.10
N PRO A 345 11.43 -13.22 0.35
CA PRO A 345 10.28 -14.00 0.77
C PRO A 345 10.01 -15.19 -0.17
N GLY A 346 9.79 -16.38 0.38
CA GLY A 346 9.65 -17.63 -0.39
C GLY A 346 10.93 -18.47 -0.47
N ASP A 347 12.10 -17.91 -0.15
CA ASP A 347 13.31 -18.71 0.04
C ASP A 347 13.20 -19.60 1.28
N PHE A 348 14.04 -20.61 1.37
CA PHE A 348 14.07 -21.55 2.48
C PHE A 348 15.24 -21.18 3.41
N ALA A 349 14.93 -20.93 4.68
CA ALA A 349 15.91 -20.84 5.75
C ALA A 349 16.14 -22.25 6.32
N VAL A 350 17.36 -22.75 6.20
CA VAL A 350 17.72 -24.14 6.50
C VAL A 350 18.77 -24.17 7.60
N TRP A 351 18.48 -24.88 8.68
CA TRP A 351 19.43 -25.27 9.71
C TRP A 351 19.69 -26.77 9.55
N PRO A 352 20.78 -27.17 8.85
CA PRO A 352 21.01 -28.57 8.49
C PRO A 352 20.97 -29.49 9.71
N GLY A 353 20.19 -30.58 9.62
CA GLY A 353 20.01 -31.54 10.71
C GLY A 353 19.13 -31.06 11.87
N GLN A 354 18.61 -29.83 11.82
CA GLN A 354 17.82 -29.25 12.92
C GLN A 354 16.44 -28.78 12.46
N HIS A 355 16.37 -27.88 11.48
CA HIS A 355 15.12 -27.22 11.13
C HIS A 355 15.12 -26.65 9.72
N VAL A 356 13.92 -26.39 9.20
CA VAL A 356 13.74 -25.65 7.95
C VAL A 356 12.43 -24.87 8.01
N GLY A 357 12.39 -23.73 7.34
CA GLY A 357 11.16 -23.02 7.08
C GLY A 357 11.27 -22.05 5.93
N ILE A 358 10.15 -21.41 5.59
CA ILE A 358 10.04 -20.52 4.44
C ILE A 358 10.17 -19.08 4.93
N VAL A 359 11.13 -18.34 4.38
CA VAL A 359 11.35 -16.93 4.70
C VAL A 359 10.10 -16.13 4.34
N GLU A 360 9.52 -15.46 5.33
CA GLU A 360 8.44 -14.48 5.13
C GLU A 360 9.01 -13.08 5.03
N THR A 361 10.02 -12.77 5.84
CA THR A 361 10.80 -11.53 5.74
C THR A 361 12.29 -11.83 5.93
N PRO A 362 13.18 -11.37 5.03
CA PRO A 362 14.63 -11.46 5.23
C PRO A 362 15.08 -10.78 6.53
N ILE A 363 16.32 -11.04 6.95
CA ILE A 363 16.91 -10.38 8.12
C ILE A 363 17.05 -8.88 7.85
N ASP A 364 16.43 -8.06 8.68
CA ASP A 364 16.56 -6.61 8.59
C ASP A 364 17.98 -6.18 8.99
N PRO A 365 18.66 -5.31 8.19
CA PRO A 365 20.03 -4.91 8.46
C PRO A 365 20.24 -4.17 9.79
N ASN A 366 19.21 -3.51 10.31
CA ASN A 366 19.27 -2.72 11.54
C ASN A 366 18.89 -3.57 12.75
N THR A 367 17.75 -4.26 12.70
CA THR A 367 17.28 -5.05 13.85
C THR A 367 18.00 -6.39 13.96
N LYS A 368 18.64 -6.85 12.89
CA LYS A 368 19.21 -8.21 12.75
C LYS A 368 18.20 -9.31 13.01
N ILE A 369 16.92 -9.06 12.70
CA ILE A 369 15.81 -10.02 12.84
C ILE A 369 15.08 -10.14 11.49
N GLY A 370 14.78 -11.37 11.09
CA GLY A 370 13.86 -11.74 10.01
C GLY A 370 12.76 -12.68 10.54
N HIS A 371 11.86 -13.11 9.66
CA HIS A 371 10.78 -14.04 10.00
C HIS A 371 10.70 -15.19 9.00
N PHE A 372 10.49 -16.40 9.49
CA PHE A 372 10.23 -17.59 8.68
C PHE A 372 8.98 -18.32 9.18
N TYR A 373 8.27 -18.97 8.26
CA TYR A 373 7.12 -19.81 8.54
C TYR A 373 7.55 -21.27 8.64
N SER A 374 7.25 -21.92 9.77
CA SER A 374 7.45 -23.36 9.95
C SER A 374 6.56 -23.91 11.07
N THR A 375 6.57 -25.22 11.25
CA THR A 375 5.97 -25.87 12.42
C THR A 375 6.74 -25.49 13.67
N ARG A 376 6.02 -25.24 14.78
CA ARG A 376 6.63 -25.05 16.09
C ARG A 376 6.52 -26.32 16.92
N GLY A 377 7.59 -26.67 17.62
CA GLY A 377 7.55 -27.71 18.65
C GLY A 377 6.49 -27.43 19.72
N PRO A 378 6.12 -28.44 20.53
CA PRO A 378 5.14 -28.27 21.58
C PRO A 378 5.54 -27.15 22.55
N ASP A 379 4.54 -26.52 23.14
CA ASP A 379 4.73 -25.61 24.27
C ASP A 379 5.47 -26.35 25.40
N LYS A 380 6.60 -25.80 25.87
CA LYS A 380 7.42 -26.43 26.91
C LYS A 380 6.74 -26.42 28.29
N VAL A 381 5.74 -25.57 28.49
CA VAL A 381 5.01 -25.38 29.75
C VAL A 381 3.69 -26.13 29.72
N THR A 382 2.91 -26.00 28.65
CA THR A 382 1.57 -26.62 28.56
C THR A 382 1.58 -27.99 27.88
N GLY A 383 2.67 -28.36 27.21
CA GLY A 383 2.75 -29.58 26.39
C GLY A 383 1.89 -29.52 25.11
N GLU A 384 1.20 -28.39 24.87
CA GLU A 384 0.26 -28.25 23.76
C GLU A 384 1.01 -28.25 22.42
N GLN A 385 0.55 -29.10 21.49
CA GLN A 385 1.12 -29.17 20.15
C GLN A 385 0.76 -27.93 19.35
N ARG A 386 1.76 -27.09 19.11
CA ARG A 386 1.61 -25.83 18.38
C ARG A 386 1.55 -26.11 16.88
N GLY A 387 0.69 -25.36 16.20
CA GLY A 387 0.61 -25.36 14.74
C GLY A 387 1.72 -24.55 14.08
N PRO A 388 1.70 -24.47 12.75
CA PRO A 388 2.67 -23.68 12.01
C PRO A 388 2.46 -22.18 12.25
N ALA A 389 3.56 -21.45 12.38
CA ALA A 389 3.53 -20.03 12.70
C ALA A 389 4.75 -19.30 12.14
N SER A 390 4.63 -17.98 12.05
CA SER A 390 5.74 -17.08 11.80
C SER A 390 6.68 -17.07 13.01
N VAL A 391 7.98 -17.18 12.79
CA VAL A 391 9.00 -17.24 13.84
C VAL A 391 10.15 -16.30 13.51
N GLU A 392 10.58 -15.54 14.51
CA GLU A 392 11.76 -14.68 14.39
C GLU A 392 13.03 -15.51 14.28
N PHE A 393 13.96 -15.05 13.44
CA PHE A 393 15.30 -15.60 13.30
C PHE A 393 16.32 -14.51 12.96
N GLY A 394 17.60 -14.83 13.12
CA GLY A 394 18.70 -13.89 12.88
C GLY A 394 19.43 -13.53 14.18
N PRO A 395 20.57 -12.83 14.11
CA PRO A 395 21.49 -12.65 15.23
C PRO A 395 20.85 -12.17 16.54
N ASN A 396 19.79 -11.35 16.45
CA ASN A 396 19.10 -10.79 17.61
C ASN A 396 17.82 -11.55 18.01
N ALA A 397 17.48 -12.66 17.35
CA ALA A 397 16.34 -13.49 17.72
C ALA A 397 16.64 -14.32 18.97
N VAL A 398 15.64 -14.52 19.84
CA VAL A 398 15.84 -15.18 21.14
C VAL A 398 16.21 -16.66 21.00
N TYR A 399 15.61 -17.36 20.03
CA TYR A 399 15.75 -18.83 19.89
C TYR A 399 16.47 -19.26 18.62
N TRP A 400 16.18 -18.61 17.48
CA TRP A 400 16.81 -18.90 16.18
C TRP A 400 17.90 -17.89 15.84
N ASN A 401 18.87 -17.74 16.73
CA ASN A 401 19.98 -16.79 16.57
C ASN A 401 21.12 -17.28 15.66
N LYS A 402 21.21 -18.59 15.44
CA LYS A 402 22.21 -19.17 14.53
C LYS A 402 21.85 -18.84 13.09
N SER A 403 22.84 -18.43 12.30
CA SER A 403 22.63 -18.14 10.89
C SER A 403 22.17 -19.39 10.13
N PRO A 404 21.02 -19.35 9.43
CA PRO A 404 20.63 -20.41 8.53
C PRO A 404 21.46 -20.37 7.25
N GLU A 405 21.43 -21.48 6.52
CA GLU A 405 21.75 -21.50 5.11
C GLU A 405 20.49 -21.20 4.30
N TYR A 406 20.60 -20.38 3.25
CA TYR A 406 19.46 -20.06 2.40
C TYR A 406 19.45 -20.90 1.13
N ARG A 407 18.27 -21.38 0.76
CA ARG A 407 18.06 -22.22 -0.42
C ARG A 407 16.88 -21.70 -1.23
N ARG A 408 17.01 -21.73 -2.55
CA ARG A 408 15.94 -21.39 -3.50
C ARG A 408 15.74 -22.53 -4.47
N VAL A 409 14.50 -22.89 -4.76
CA VAL A 409 14.21 -23.93 -5.76
C VAL A 409 14.62 -23.41 -7.13
N LYS A 410 15.38 -24.21 -7.88
CA LYS A 410 15.79 -23.82 -9.23
C LYS A 410 14.58 -23.78 -10.17
N THR A 411 14.60 -22.84 -11.11
CA THR A 411 13.44 -22.54 -11.97
C THR A 411 12.94 -23.72 -12.81
N GLU A 412 13.80 -24.68 -13.12
CA GLU A 412 13.46 -25.89 -13.87
C GLU A 412 12.56 -26.86 -13.08
N PHE A 413 12.49 -26.74 -11.75
CA PHE A 413 11.64 -27.56 -10.88
C PHE A 413 10.33 -26.85 -10.47
N LEU A 414 9.91 -25.86 -11.25
CA LEU A 414 8.59 -25.25 -11.14
C LEU A 414 7.61 -25.97 -12.06
N ASP A 415 6.51 -26.50 -11.49
CA ASP A 415 5.43 -27.11 -12.25
C ASP A 415 4.70 -26.04 -13.07
N LYS A 416 4.92 -26.09 -14.40
CA LYS A 416 4.33 -25.18 -15.38
C LYS A 416 2.82 -25.35 -15.53
N ASN A 417 2.24 -26.48 -15.12
CA ASN A 417 0.81 -26.77 -15.20
C ASN A 417 0.06 -26.32 -13.94
N LEU A 418 0.68 -26.37 -12.76
CA LEU A 418 0.10 -25.83 -11.52
C LEU A 418 0.10 -24.30 -11.48
N GLN A 419 0.95 -23.63 -12.27
CA GLN A 419 0.81 -22.17 -12.51
C GLN A 419 -0.54 -21.78 -13.13
N LYS A 420 -1.23 -22.68 -13.86
CA LYS A 420 -2.60 -22.45 -14.35
C LYS A 420 -3.68 -22.72 -13.30
N ASN A 421 -3.43 -23.56 -12.30
CA ASN A 421 -4.44 -23.98 -11.32
C ASN A 421 -4.33 -23.29 -9.96
N THR A 422 -3.15 -22.82 -9.54
CA THR A 422 -3.02 -21.89 -8.39
C THR A 422 -3.53 -20.49 -8.75
N ALA A 423 -3.59 -20.16 -10.06
CA ALA A 423 -4.33 -19.01 -10.59
C ALA A 423 -5.85 -19.27 -10.74
N ALA A 424 -6.31 -20.52 -10.71
CA ALA A 424 -7.72 -20.90 -10.94
C ALA A 424 -8.48 -21.38 -9.70
N THR A 425 -7.86 -21.43 -8.51
CA THR A 425 -8.56 -21.86 -7.27
C THR A 425 -9.08 -20.69 -6.41
N GLN A 426 -8.89 -19.44 -6.83
CA GLN A 426 -9.57 -18.28 -6.22
C GLN A 426 -10.87 -17.85 -6.92
N GLN A 427 -11.44 -18.68 -7.80
CA GLN A 427 -12.79 -18.46 -8.33
C GLN A 427 -13.58 -19.76 -8.45
N LYS A 428 -14.52 -19.97 -7.50
CA LYS A 428 -15.95 -20.23 -7.81
C LYS A 428 -16.80 -20.25 -6.53
N PRO A 429 -17.80 -19.36 -6.38
CA PRO A 429 -18.95 -19.63 -5.53
C PRO A 429 -19.76 -20.77 -6.17
N THR A 430 -20.08 -21.79 -5.39
CA THR A 430 -21.00 -22.86 -5.78
C THR A 430 -22.36 -22.27 -6.18
N SER A 431 -22.62 -22.23 -7.49
CA SER A 431 -23.94 -21.95 -8.04
C SER A 431 -24.86 -23.14 -7.76
N SER A 432 -25.83 -22.94 -6.87
CA SER A 432 -27.05 -23.73 -6.76
C SER A 432 -27.68 -23.90 -8.14
N LYS A 433 -27.81 -25.16 -8.58
CA LYS A 433 -28.53 -25.53 -9.79
C LYS A 433 -30.01 -25.59 -9.43
N ALA A 434 -30.80 -24.62 -9.92
CA ALA A 434 -32.25 -24.72 -9.90
C ALA A 434 -32.70 -25.92 -10.74
N PRO A 435 -33.62 -26.78 -10.25
CA PRO A 435 -34.10 -27.93 -11.00
C PRO A 435 -35.15 -27.53 -12.04
N ALA A 436 -34.99 -28.07 -13.25
CA ALA A 436 -36.01 -28.07 -14.28
C ALA A 436 -37.19 -28.98 -13.87
N ALA A 437 -38.39 -28.57 -14.29
CA ALA A 437 -39.68 -29.19 -14.01
C ALA A 437 -39.73 -30.70 -14.29
N ALA A 438 -40.27 -31.47 -13.35
CA ALA A 438 -40.75 -32.83 -13.58
C ALA A 438 -42.27 -32.86 -13.45
N ARG A 439 -42.93 -33.39 -14.48
CA ARG A 439 -44.34 -33.79 -14.48
C ARG A 439 -44.57 -34.94 -13.49
N ALA A 440 -45.65 -34.79 -12.73
CA ALA A 440 -46.53 -35.76 -12.07
C ALA A 440 -46.02 -37.19 -11.78
N ALA A 441 -45.99 -37.57 -10.50
CA ALA A 441 -46.59 -38.80 -9.98
C ALA A 441 -46.80 -38.71 -8.45
N LYS A 442 -47.90 -39.30 -7.99
CA LYS A 442 -48.49 -39.25 -6.64
C LYS A 442 -47.67 -39.99 -5.58
N SER A 443 -47.63 -39.50 -4.34
CA SER A 443 -47.98 -40.30 -3.13
C SER A 443 -47.93 -39.47 -1.84
N ASN A 444 -48.91 -39.72 -0.96
CA ASN A 444 -49.20 -39.06 0.30
C ASN A 444 -48.12 -39.24 1.38
N SER A 445 -47.89 -38.20 2.20
CA SER A 445 -48.03 -38.28 3.67
C SER A 445 -47.69 -36.93 4.33
N SER A 446 -48.62 -36.47 5.17
CA SER A 446 -48.62 -35.29 6.02
C SER A 446 -47.59 -35.33 7.16
N VAL A 447 -46.89 -34.22 7.47
CA VAL A 447 -46.57 -33.75 8.85
C VAL A 447 -46.23 -32.23 8.85
N ALA A 448 -46.96 -31.50 9.72
CA ALA A 448 -46.75 -30.21 10.41
C ALA A 448 -45.96 -29.03 9.77
N LYS A 449 -46.69 -27.90 9.65
CA LYS A 449 -46.20 -26.54 9.35
C LYS A 449 -45.37 -25.96 10.50
N VAL A 450 -44.17 -25.45 10.19
CA VAL A 450 -43.49 -24.39 10.97
C VAL A 450 -43.42 -23.15 10.08
N ALA A 451 -43.95 -22.02 10.57
CA ALA A 451 -44.02 -20.76 9.84
C ALA A 451 -42.61 -20.19 9.60
N LYS A 452 -42.29 -19.86 8.34
CA LYS A 452 -41.06 -19.15 7.96
C LYS A 452 -41.17 -17.66 8.33
N PRO A 453 -40.10 -17.02 8.84
CA PRO A 453 -40.12 -15.59 9.16
C PRO A 453 -40.05 -14.71 7.91
N ASP A 454 -40.73 -13.57 7.97
CA ASP A 454 -40.84 -12.55 6.93
C ASP A 454 -39.46 -11.97 6.53
N PRO A 455 -39.04 -12.06 5.24
CA PRO A 455 -37.77 -11.52 4.75
C PRO A 455 -37.56 -10.03 5.02
N GLN A 456 -38.62 -9.22 5.09
CA GLN A 456 -38.50 -7.79 5.38
C GLN A 456 -38.14 -7.53 6.84
N LYS A 457 -38.58 -8.40 7.75
CA LYS A 457 -38.25 -8.34 9.18
C LYS A 457 -36.81 -8.75 9.46
N VAL A 458 -36.29 -9.72 8.70
CA VAL A 458 -34.88 -10.17 8.77
C VAL A 458 -33.93 -9.07 8.28
N LEU A 459 -34.30 -8.33 7.22
CA LEU A 459 -33.52 -7.21 6.73
C LEU A 459 -33.50 -6.05 7.73
N ALA A 460 -34.66 -5.70 8.30
CA ALA A 460 -34.77 -4.65 9.32
C ALA A 460 -33.95 -4.97 10.59
N GLU A 461 -33.98 -6.23 11.05
CA GLU A 461 -33.14 -6.66 12.18
C GLU A 461 -31.63 -6.62 11.86
N SER A 462 -31.23 -6.93 10.63
CA SER A 462 -29.82 -6.86 10.22
C SER A 462 -29.28 -5.42 10.18
N VAL A 463 -30.12 -4.46 9.77
CA VAL A 463 -29.79 -3.02 9.76
C VAL A 463 -29.75 -2.47 11.18
N ALA A 464 -30.72 -2.84 12.03
CA ALA A 464 -30.74 -2.47 13.44
C ALA A 464 -29.50 -3.01 14.19
N ARG A 465 -29.09 -4.26 13.94
CA ARG A 465 -27.87 -4.84 14.54
C ARG A 465 -26.60 -4.12 14.10
N ARG A 466 -26.51 -3.67 12.85
CA ARG A 466 -25.37 -2.87 12.35
C ARG A 466 -25.34 -1.46 12.94
N ALA A 467 -26.50 -0.83 13.13
CA ALA A 467 -26.60 0.47 13.79
C ALA A 467 -26.19 0.38 15.28
N VAL A 468 -26.64 -0.65 15.99
CA VAL A 468 -26.25 -0.90 17.39
C VAL A 468 -24.76 -1.21 17.51
N ALA A 469 -24.17 -1.97 16.56
CA ALA A 469 -22.73 -2.23 16.53
C ALA A 469 -21.91 -0.94 16.29
N ALA A 470 -22.37 -0.04 15.42
CA ALA A 470 -21.73 1.25 15.16
C ALA A 470 -21.81 2.19 16.38
N VAL A 471 -22.95 2.22 17.08
CA VAL A 471 -23.13 2.99 18.32
C VAL A 471 -22.25 2.43 19.44
N ASN A 472 -22.20 1.10 19.61
CA ASN A 472 -21.33 0.45 20.61
C ASN A 472 -19.84 0.68 20.31
N TRP A 473 -19.46 0.67 19.03
CA TRP A 473 -18.10 1.01 18.61
C TRP A 473 -17.75 2.48 18.94
N ALA A 474 -18.65 3.42 18.64
CA ALA A 474 -18.47 4.84 18.96
C ALA A 474 -18.41 5.08 20.48
N GLN A 475 -19.26 4.41 21.27
CA GLN A 475 -19.22 4.46 22.74
C GLN A 475 -17.93 3.85 23.30
N SER A 476 -17.41 2.76 22.71
CA SER A 476 -16.13 2.17 23.11
C SER A 476 -14.97 3.12 22.86
N LYS A 477 -15.00 3.89 21.76
CA LYS A 477 -14.01 4.91 21.45
C LYS A 477 -14.09 6.09 22.42
N LEU A 478 -15.30 6.59 22.72
CA LEU A 478 -15.50 7.63 23.74
C LEU A 478 -15.01 7.21 25.14
N LYS A 479 -15.26 5.97 25.56
CA LYS A 479 -14.71 5.42 26.82
C LYS A 479 -13.19 5.32 26.82
N GLN A 480 -12.56 5.15 25.66
CA GLN A 480 -11.10 5.12 25.50
C GLN A 480 -10.45 6.51 25.66
N TYR A 481 -11.19 7.59 25.38
CA TYR A 481 -10.72 8.99 25.50
C TYR A 481 -11.10 9.67 26.83
N ALA A 482 -12.08 9.13 27.58
CA ALA A 482 -12.53 9.67 28.86
C ALA A 482 -11.43 9.80 29.94
N PRO A 483 -10.47 8.86 30.10
CA PRO A 483 -9.40 9.02 31.08
C PRO A 483 -8.47 10.20 30.78
N ASN A 484 -8.24 10.50 29.50
CA ASN A 484 -7.37 11.60 29.06
C ASN A 484 -8.05 12.97 29.22
N LEU A 485 -9.37 13.04 29.11
CA LEU A 485 -10.15 14.25 29.39
C LEU A 485 -10.23 14.56 30.90
N ALA A 486 -10.38 13.53 31.73
CA ALA A 486 -10.33 13.69 33.18
C ALA A 486 -8.93 14.10 33.67
N LEU A 487 -7.85 13.55 33.07
CA LEU A 487 -6.48 13.95 33.37
C LEU A 487 -6.19 15.40 32.96
N MET A 488 -6.62 15.79 31.75
CA MET A 488 -6.44 17.17 31.26
C MET A 488 -7.28 18.18 32.07
N SER A 489 -8.48 17.82 32.52
CA SER A 489 -9.30 18.69 33.36
C SER A 489 -8.72 18.87 34.76
N LYS A 490 -8.05 17.85 35.33
CA LYS A 490 -7.34 17.95 36.62
C LYS A 490 -6.06 18.79 36.49
N GLU A 491 -5.31 18.61 35.42
CA GLU A 491 -4.09 19.36 35.11
C GLU A 491 -4.38 20.85 34.82
N LEU A 492 -5.55 21.17 34.24
CA LEU A 492 -6.00 22.54 33.99
C LEU A 492 -6.51 23.24 35.28
N ALA A 493 -7.13 22.49 36.19
CA ALA A 493 -7.60 23.00 37.47
C ALA A 493 -6.47 23.24 38.48
N SER A 494 -5.34 22.53 38.37
CA SER A 494 -4.18 22.66 39.27
C SER A 494 -3.19 23.76 38.87
N ARG A 495 -3.44 24.52 37.80
CA ARG A 495 -2.51 25.54 37.24
C ARG A 495 -3.03 26.97 37.32
N GLN A 496 -3.82 27.32 38.34
CA GLN A 496 -4.14 28.72 38.64
C GLN A 496 -3.07 29.32 39.56
N PRO A 497 -2.27 30.32 39.14
CA PRO A 497 -1.44 31.09 40.07
C PRO A 497 -2.26 32.21 40.69
N GLU A 498 -2.22 32.29 42.02
CA GLU A 498 -2.45 33.53 42.74
C GLU A 498 -1.43 34.57 42.25
N ASP A 499 -1.89 35.65 41.62
CA ASP A 499 -1.25 36.98 41.58
C ASP A 499 -1.86 37.82 40.45
N PHE A 500 -2.96 38.51 40.75
CA PHE A 500 -3.45 39.64 39.96
C PHE A 500 -3.63 40.86 40.89
N ARG A 501 -2.51 41.41 41.36
CA ARG A 501 -2.43 42.81 41.80
C ARG A 501 -1.17 43.42 41.19
N SER A 502 -1.35 44.58 40.56
CA SER A 502 -0.32 45.48 40.01
C SER A 502 -0.06 45.38 38.49
N ALA A 503 -0.75 46.22 37.74
CA ALA A 503 -0.15 47.04 36.68
C ALA A 503 -1.13 48.17 36.30
N LYS A 504 -0.93 49.34 36.92
CA LYS A 504 -1.47 50.64 36.50
C LYS A 504 -0.58 51.22 35.39
N GLY A 505 -1.22 51.96 34.45
CA GLY A 505 -0.59 52.95 33.56
C GLY A 505 -0.15 52.42 32.19
N CYS A 506 -0.27 53.13 31.06
CA CYS A 506 -0.85 54.44 30.77
C CYS A 506 -1.19 54.45 29.27
N CYS A 507 -2.33 55.05 28.91
CA CYS A 507 -2.79 55.29 27.54
C CYS A 507 -2.24 56.62 27.00
N CYS A 508 -2.08 56.72 25.68
CA CYS A 508 -2.09 57.99 24.96
C CYS A 508 -3.27 58.00 23.96
N CYS A 509 -4.13 59.01 24.17
CA CYS A 509 -4.98 59.74 23.21
C CYS A 509 -6.18 59.06 22.51
N CYS A 510 -7.37 59.29 23.13
CA CYS A 510 -8.68 59.78 22.63
C CYS A 510 -9.23 59.21 21.29
N SER A 511 -10.51 58.81 21.16
CA SER A 511 -11.72 59.54 21.57
C SER A 511 -13.00 58.66 21.60
N ALA A 512 -13.80 58.86 22.65
CA ALA A 512 -15.25 58.73 22.83
C ALA A 512 -16.11 57.79 21.95
N GLY A 513 -16.89 56.92 22.63
CA GLY A 513 -18.20 56.48 22.15
C GLY A 513 -18.60 55.05 22.55
N ASN A 514 -19.11 54.89 23.78
CA ASN A 514 -19.98 53.80 24.26
C ASN A 514 -19.81 52.39 23.66
N ALA A 515 -19.20 51.47 24.41
CA ALA A 515 -19.54 50.05 24.30
C ALA A 515 -19.39 49.34 25.64
N ALA A 516 -20.48 48.69 26.05
CA ALA A 516 -20.61 47.90 27.25
C ALA A 516 -19.51 46.84 27.39
N SER A 517 -19.00 46.72 28.61
CA SER A 517 -18.15 45.61 29.04
C SER A 517 -18.88 44.30 28.80
N THR A 518 -18.34 43.45 27.92
CA THR A 518 -18.79 42.06 27.76
C THR A 518 -17.69 41.15 28.30
N VAL A 519 -17.92 40.63 29.50
CA VAL A 519 -17.14 39.52 30.06
C VAL A 519 -17.50 38.27 29.27
N ILE A 520 -16.53 37.68 28.56
CA ILE A 520 -16.74 36.45 27.78
C ILE A 520 -16.50 35.25 28.71
N ASN A 521 -17.57 34.53 29.04
CA ASN A 521 -17.54 33.18 29.61
C ASN A 521 -17.64 32.14 28.48
N GLN A 522 -16.92 31.03 28.59
CA GLN A 522 -16.62 30.07 27.51
C GLN A 522 -17.76 29.13 27.07
N ASN A 523 -19.03 29.53 27.16
CA ASN A 523 -20.15 28.71 26.65
C ASN A 523 -21.39 29.54 26.29
N THR A 524 -21.35 30.37 25.25
CA THR A 524 -22.58 30.95 24.68
C THR A 524 -22.56 31.02 23.15
N SER A 525 -23.65 30.56 22.56
CA SER A 525 -24.08 30.80 21.18
C SER A 525 -24.22 32.30 20.91
N ILE A 526 -23.61 32.78 19.83
CA ILE A 526 -23.72 34.17 19.39
C ILE A 526 -25.16 34.42 18.94
N THR A 527 -25.90 35.26 19.67
CA THR A 527 -27.16 35.82 19.18
C THR A 527 -26.83 37.13 18.48
N LEU A 528 -27.00 37.20 17.15
CA LEU A 528 -26.72 38.39 16.36
C LEU A 528 -27.88 39.38 16.47
N ASN A 529 -27.60 40.60 16.92
CA ASN A 529 -28.56 41.70 16.82
C ASN A 529 -28.64 42.16 15.35
N SER A 530 -29.85 42.56 14.93
CA SER A 530 -30.28 42.85 13.55
C SER A 530 -29.62 44.06 12.86
N ALA A 531 -28.46 44.54 13.33
CA ALA A 531 -27.78 45.71 12.81
C ALA A 531 -26.62 45.43 11.83
N CYS A 532 -26.23 44.17 11.60
CA CYS A 532 -25.19 43.84 10.62
C CYS A 532 -25.80 43.40 9.29
N LYS A 533 -25.95 44.33 8.34
CA LYS A 533 -26.49 44.05 6.99
C LYS A 533 -25.46 43.59 5.96
N ASP A 534 -24.17 43.49 6.33
CA ASP A 534 -23.11 43.04 5.41
C ASP A 534 -22.43 41.74 5.90
N HIS A 535 -22.56 40.69 5.08
CA HIS A 535 -22.00 39.37 5.34
C HIS A 535 -20.46 39.34 5.25
N GLN A 536 -19.84 40.26 4.50
CA GLN A 536 -18.37 40.32 4.39
C GLN A 536 -17.73 40.93 5.64
N GLU A 537 -18.38 41.90 6.28
CA GLU A 537 -17.95 42.47 7.56
C GLU A 537 -18.02 41.43 8.68
N LEU A 538 -19.08 40.63 8.72
CA LEU A 538 -19.22 39.51 9.67
C LEU A 538 -18.10 38.47 9.50
N GLY A 539 -17.74 38.13 8.26
CA GLY A 539 -16.62 37.23 7.98
C GLY A 539 -15.28 37.77 8.50
N LYS A 540 -15.04 39.08 8.38
CA LYS A 540 -13.83 39.74 8.89
C LYS A 540 -13.80 39.82 10.41
N ILE A 541 -14.93 40.07 11.06
CA ILE A 541 -15.03 40.11 12.52
C ILE A 541 -14.76 38.72 13.13
N VAL A 542 -15.34 37.67 12.55
CA VAL A 542 -15.12 36.28 12.99
C VAL A 542 -13.67 35.85 12.75
N ALA A 543 -13.10 36.15 11.59
CA ALA A 543 -11.70 35.84 11.29
C ALA A 543 -10.72 36.57 12.23
N ASN A 544 -10.97 37.85 12.51
CA ASN A 544 -10.14 38.64 13.43
C ASN A 544 -10.27 38.17 14.88
N ALA A 545 -11.45 37.74 15.31
CA ALA A 545 -11.67 37.17 16.64
C ALA A 545 -10.93 35.83 16.79
N GLN A 546 -10.99 34.97 15.76
CA GLN A 546 -10.29 33.71 15.72
C GLN A 546 -8.76 33.90 15.72
N ASP A 547 -8.25 34.84 14.93
CA ASP A 547 -6.82 35.19 14.91
C ASP A 547 -6.34 35.78 16.23
N LYS A 548 -7.17 36.57 16.91
CA LYS A 548 -6.85 37.10 18.25
C LYS A 548 -6.81 35.97 19.29
N ALA A 549 -7.76 35.04 19.27
CA ALA A 549 -7.76 33.87 20.15
C ALA A 549 -6.55 32.95 19.89
N ASN A 550 -6.18 32.75 18.62
CA ASN A 550 -5.02 31.97 18.23
C ASN A 550 -3.71 32.64 18.70
N ARG A 551 -3.57 33.97 18.53
CA ARG A 551 -2.39 34.72 18.99
C ARG A 551 -2.26 34.72 20.51
N ASP A 552 -3.35 34.88 21.26
CA ASP A 552 -3.31 34.85 22.72
C ASP A 552 -3.00 33.45 23.26
N THR A 553 -3.46 32.40 22.57
CA THR A 553 -3.11 31.00 22.89
C THR A 553 -1.62 30.73 22.66
N VAL A 554 -1.06 31.21 21.54
CA VAL A 554 0.38 31.10 21.25
C VAL A 554 1.23 31.91 22.24
N ARG A 555 0.78 33.09 22.66
CA ARG A 555 1.46 33.92 23.66
C ARG A 555 1.50 33.28 25.05
N LYS A 556 0.46 32.53 25.43
CA LYS A 556 0.37 31.83 26.71
C LYS A 556 1.14 30.50 26.75
N LEU A 557 1.45 29.92 25.59
CA LEU A 557 2.16 28.64 25.47
C LEU A 557 3.67 28.78 25.22
N THR A 558 4.17 30.01 25.07
CA THR A 558 5.60 30.28 24.86
C THR A 558 6.23 30.75 26.18
N PRO A 559 7.18 30.02 26.80
CA PRO A 559 7.88 30.51 27.99
C PRO A 559 8.66 31.79 27.65
N ARG A 560 8.49 32.84 28.45
CA ARG A 560 9.38 34.01 28.39
C ARG A 560 10.72 33.63 29.01
N THR A 561 11.79 33.73 28.24
CA THR A 561 13.16 33.71 28.77
C THR A 561 13.41 35.04 29.47
N SER A 562 13.52 35.00 30.80
CA SER A 562 14.46 35.83 31.57
C SER A 562 15.63 34.95 31.94
#